data_AF-A0A6A3B198-F1
#
_entry.id   AF-A0A6A3B198-F1
#
_cell.length_a   1.000
_cell.length_b   1.000
_cell.length_c   1.000
_cell.angle_alpha   90.00
_cell.angle_beta   90.00
_cell.angle_gamma   90.00
#
_symmetry.space_group_name_H-M   'P 1'
#
loop_
_entity.id
_entity.type
_entity.pdbx_description
1 polymer ?
#
loop_
_entity_poly.entity_id
_entity_poly.type
_entity_poly.pdbx_seq_one_letter_code
_entity_poly.pdbx_strand_id
1 'polypeptide(L)'
;MVAIVHTADGEKGWTAIRLSFSTLRPIFRARTVSDAPPFDPSNVVSFQLMFSKFEYDGKLNPTFVEGPFELQLSSIKAYMKDPITPRFVYVSSAGVTRPDRPGIDLRKQPPAVRLNKELDFVLTFKLKGEDLLRESGIPYAIVRPCALTEEPAGADLIFDQGDNITGKMSREEIALICIAALETPYARDKTFEVKSVVPFSEPTPREGLQTAFISKR
;
A
#
# COMPACT_ATOMS: atom_id res chain seq x y z
N MET A 1 15.75 -1.84 8.27
CA MET A 1 15.55 -1.02 7.05
C MET A 1 16.85 -1.06 6.26
N VAL A 2 16.73 -1.26 4.95
CA VAL A 2 17.83 -1.43 4.01
C VAL A 2 17.52 -0.52 2.83
N ALA A 3 18.47 0.27 2.36
CA ALA A 3 18.34 0.93 1.06
C ALA A 3 18.80 -0.06 0.00
N ILE A 4 17.99 -0.29 -1.04
CA ILE A 4 18.45 -0.93 -2.28
C ILE A 4 18.81 0.17 -3.25
N VAL A 5 20.08 0.25 -3.63
CA VAL A 5 20.52 1.15 -4.71
C VAL A 5 20.80 0.31 -5.93
N HIS A 6 20.16 0.65 -7.04
CA HIS A 6 20.43 0.08 -8.35
C HIS A 6 21.38 0.99 -9.11
N THR A 7 22.64 0.57 -9.30
CA THR A 7 23.67 1.36 -10.00
C THR A 7 24.21 0.62 -11.23
N ALA A 8 24.54 1.35 -12.29
CA ALA A 8 25.29 0.81 -13.42
C ALA A 8 26.78 0.75 -13.07
N ASP A 9 27.37 -0.44 -13.13
CA ASP A 9 28.84 -0.64 -13.02
C ASP A 9 29.43 -0.91 -14.42
N GLY A 10 29.37 0.10 -15.29
CA GLY A 10 29.85 0.00 -16.68
C GLY A 10 29.36 -1.26 -17.39
N GLU A 11 30.28 -2.17 -17.75
CA GLU A 11 30.03 -3.42 -18.49
C GLU A 11 29.15 -4.46 -17.77
N LYS A 12 28.91 -4.32 -16.45
CA LYS A 12 28.26 -5.37 -15.63
C LYS A 12 26.76 -5.18 -15.37
N GLY A 13 26.15 -4.11 -15.90
CA GLY A 13 24.73 -3.84 -15.75
C GLY A 13 24.32 -3.35 -14.36
N TRP A 14 23.05 -3.56 -14.00
CA TRP A 14 22.45 -3.05 -12.75
C TRP A 14 22.80 -3.92 -11.54
N THR A 15 23.37 -3.31 -10.49
CA THR A 15 23.66 -3.98 -9.21
C THR A 15 22.77 -3.49 -8.08
N ALA A 16 22.26 -4.39 -7.24
CA ALA A 16 21.47 -4.06 -6.04
C ALA A 16 22.34 -4.04 -4.78
N ILE A 17 22.56 -2.86 -4.20
CA ILE A 17 23.34 -2.69 -2.95
C ILE A 17 22.40 -2.63 -1.76
N ARG A 18 22.61 -3.48 -0.74
CA ARG A 18 21.81 -3.48 0.51
C ARG A 18 22.55 -2.77 1.65
N LEU A 19 22.04 -1.62 2.09
CA LEU A 19 22.60 -0.85 3.21
C LEU A 19 21.84 -1.06 4.51
N SER A 20 22.32 -1.91 5.44
CA SER A 20 21.64 -2.07 6.74
C SER A 20 21.78 -0.84 7.60
N PHE A 21 20.66 -0.31 8.11
CA PHE A 21 20.69 0.81 9.04
C PHE A 21 21.45 0.52 10.33
N SER A 22 21.48 -0.75 10.77
CA SER A 22 22.29 -1.17 11.92
C SER A 22 23.80 -1.09 11.68
N THR A 23 24.22 -1.01 10.41
CA THR A 23 25.64 -0.87 10.03
C THR A 23 26.06 0.58 9.78
N LEU A 24 25.11 1.52 9.82
CA LEU A 24 25.41 2.94 9.65
C LEU A 24 26.17 3.47 10.85
N ARG A 25 27.24 4.22 10.58
CA ARG A 25 28.06 4.87 11.60
C ARG A 25 27.67 6.33 11.71
N PRO A 26 27.31 6.84 12.89
CA PRO A 26 26.99 8.25 13.08
C PRO A 26 28.24 9.10 12.85
N ILE A 27 28.07 10.17 12.08
CA ILE A 27 29.15 11.11 11.76
C ILE A 27 28.73 12.55 12.05
N PHE A 28 29.70 13.38 12.44
CA PHE A 28 29.57 14.83 12.49
C PHE A 28 30.75 15.45 11.73
N ARG A 29 30.46 16.15 10.63
CA ARG A 29 31.50 16.74 9.75
C ARG A 29 32.59 15.74 9.35
N ALA A 30 32.17 14.58 8.83
CA ALA A 30 33.03 13.47 8.40
C ALA A 30 33.86 12.78 9.52
N ARG A 31 33.63 13.10 10.79
CA ARG A 31 34.22 12.39 11.94
C ARG A 31 33.22 11.44 12.56
N THR A 32 33.69 10.24 12.91
CA THR A 32 32.89 9.24 13.61
C THR A 32 32.54 9.72 15.02
N VAL A 33 31.29 9.56 15.43
CA VAL A 33 30.80 9.91 16.78
C VAL A 33 30.56 8.62 17.56
N SER A 34 31.56 8.18 18.34
CA SER A 34 31.52 6.87 19.01
C SER A 34 30.50 6.77 20.15
N ASP A 35 30.12 7.91 20.73
CA ASP A 35 29.20 8.06 21.86
C ASP A 35 27.77 8.42 21.44
N ALA A 36 27.49 8.45 20.13
CA ALA A 36 26.16 8.73 19.63
C ALA A 36 25.15 7.62 20.00
N PRO A 37 23.88 7.97 20.25
CA PRO A 37 22.83 6.99 20.48
C PRO A 37 22.61 6.11 19.24
N PRO A 38 22.04 4.91 19.41
CA PRO A 38 21.64 4.06 18.28
C PRO A 38 20.76 4.82 17.29
N PHE A 39 20.99 4.58 15.99
CA PHE A 39 20.16 5.17 14.94
C PHE A 39 18.70 4.78 15.11
N ASP A 40 17.81 5.78 15.18
CA ASP A 40 16.36 5.56 15.25
C ASP A 40 15.77 5.53 13.83
N PRO A 41 15.40 4.35 13.30
CA PRO A 41 14.86 4.22 11.97
C PRO A 41 13.44 4.77 11.80
N SER A 42 12.75 5.14 12.89
CA SER A 42 11.39 5.67 12.83
C SER A 42 11.33 7.14 12.39
N ASN A 43 12.47 7.86 12.46
CA ASN A 43 12.56 9.30 12.26
C ASN A 43 13.34 9.71 10.99
N VAL A 44 13.41 8.82 9.99
CA VAL A 44 14.11 9.11 8.73
C VAL A 44 13.24 9.93 7.80
N VAL A 45 13.60 11.20 7.61
CA VAL A 45 12.85 12.14 6.75
C VAL A 45 13.55 12.43 5.41
N SER A 46 14.85 12.13 5.31
CA SER A 46 15.64 12.36 4.10
C SER A 46 16.82 11.39 4.03
N PHE A 47 17.36 11.19 2.83
CA PHE A 47 18.62 10.50 2.61
C PHE A 47 19.46 11.28 1.60
N GLN A 48 20.77 11.12 1.66
CA GLN A 48 21.71 11.71 0.73
C GLN A 48 22.73 10.66 0.28
N LEU A 49 23.11 10.72 -0.99
CA LEU A 49 24.28 10.01 -1.52
C LEU A 49 25.40 11.03 -1.76
N MET A 50 26.62 10.69 -1.35
CA MET A 50 27.78 11.57 -1.45
C MET A 50 28.96 10.78 -2.03
N PHE A 51 29.52 11.27 -3.14
CA PHE A 51 30.82 10.83 -3.63
C PHE A 51 31.91 11.70 -2.97
N SER A 52 32.78 11.07 -2.17
CA SER A 52 33.72 11.78 -1.30
C SER A 52 35.17 11.42 -1.59
N LYS A 53 36.03 12.46 -1.60
CA LYS A 53 37.49 12.35 -1.61
C LYS A 53 38.05 11.78 -0.30
N PHE A 54 37.29 11.91 0.78
CA PHE A 54 37.67 11.45 2.11
C PHE A 54 36.76 10.32 2.59
N GLU A 55 37.34 9.32 3.22
CA GLU A 55 36.63 8.36 4.06
C GLU A 55 36.32 8.96 5.44
N TYR A 56 35.87 8.10 6.36
CA TYR A 56 35.72 8.47 7.78
C TYR A 56 37.04 8.99 8.37
N ASP A 57 36.91 9.97 9.25
CA ASP A 57 38.00 10.48 10.09
C ASP A 57 39.15 11.10 9.27
N GLY A 58 38.83 11.64 8.08
CA GLY A 58 39.74 12.42 7.24
C GLY A 58 40.74 11.61 6.41
N LYS A 59 40.62 10.28 6.38
CA LYS A 59 41.44 9.42 5.52
C LYS A 59 41.11 9.67 4.05
N LEU A 60 42.09 9.52 3.15
CA LEU A 60 41.85 9.60 1.71
C LEU A 60 41.13 8.36 1.21
N ASN A 61 40.10 8.55 0.39
CA ASN A 61 39.44 7.46 -0.32
C ASN A 61 40.37 6.97 -1.45
N PRO A 62 40.90 5.72 -1.39
CA PRO A 62 41.87 5.22 -2.36
C PRO A 62 41.28 5.04 -3.78
N THR A 63 39.95 5.03 -3.89
CA THR A 63 39.23 4.87 -5.17
C THR A 63 38.76 6.20 -5.76
N PHE A 64 39.03 7.32 -5.09
CA PHE A 64 38.60 8.63 -5.57
C PHE A 64 39.45 9.09 -6.77
N VAL A 65 38.78 9.57 -7.82
CA VAL A 65 39.40 10.14 -9.01
C VAL A 65 38.77 11.51 -9.26
N GLU A 66 39.60 12.53 -9.50
CA GLU A 66 39.14 13.87 -9.85
C GLU A 66 38.64 13.88 -11.30
N GLY A 67 37.49 14.53 -11.54
CA GLY A 67 36.91 14.67 -12.87
C GLY A 67 35.38 14.60 -12.87
N PRO A 68 34.74 14.68 -14.05
CA PRO A 68 33.32 14.43 -14.20
C PRO A 68 32.96 13.02 -13.70
N PHE A 69 31.82 12.91 -13.02
CA PHE A 69 31.27 11.61 -12.61
C PHE A 69 29.77 11.55 -12.94
N GLU A 70 29.29 10.34 -13.18
CA GLU A 70 27.86 10.04 -13.36
C GLU A 70 27.50 8.85 -12.49
N LEU A 71 26.38 8.94 -11.78
CA LEU A 71 25.81 7.84 -11.01
C LEU A 71 24.39 7.59 -11.51
N GLN A 72 24.19 6.51 -12.26
CA GLN A 72 22.86 6.10 -12.68
C GLN A 72 22.16 5.38 -11.54
N LEU A 73 20.94 5.82 -11.21
CA LEU A 73 20.11 5.29 -10.14
C LEU A 73 18.75 4.88 -10.71
N SER A 74 18.34 3.62 -10.56
CA SER A 74 17.00 3.21 -10.99
C SER A 74 15.95 3.35 -9.88
N SER A 75 16.28 2.98 -8.64
CA SER A 75 15.38 3.14 -7.49
C SER A 75 16.13 3.11 -6.17
N ILE A 76 15.50 3.70 -5.15
CA ILE A 76 15.90 3.64 -3.75
C ILE A 76 14.67 3.24 -2.95
N LYS A 77 14.78 2.16 -2.18
CA LYS A 77 13.68 1.61 -1.39
C LYS A 77 14.14 1.35 0.03
N ALA A 78 13.36 1.79 1.00
CA ALA A 78 13.50 1.40 2.40
C ALA A 78 12.84 0.04 2.63
N TYR A 79 13.57 -0.94 3.20
CA TYR A 79 12.95 -2.21 3.59
C TYR A 79 11.88 -2.02 4.65
N MET A 80 10.70 -2.59 4.39
CA MET A 80 9.68 -2.89 5.39
C MET A 80 10.01 -4.24 6.03
N LYS A 81 9.83 -4.34 7.36
CA LYS A 81 10.03 -5.59 8.09
C LYS A 81 8.97 -6.61 7.66
N ASP A 82 9.39 -7.82 7.33
CA ASP A 82 8.48 -8.93 7.06
C ASP A 82 7.74 -9.39 8.34
N PRO A 83 6.49 -9.84 8.21
CA PRO A 83 5.70 -9.84 6.98
C PRO A 83 5.23 -8.43 6.61
N ILE A 84 5.33 -8.07 5.32
CA ILE A 84 4.85 -6.77 4.84
C ILE A 84 3.32 -6.78 4.81
N THR A 85 2.72 -5.93 5.63
CA THR A 85 1.28 -5.63 5.59
C THR A 85 1.00 -4.37 4.76
N PRO A 86 -0.26 -4.12 4.34
CA PRO A 86 -0.66 -2.86 3.76
C PRO A 86 -0.21 -1.64 4.57
N ARG A 87 0.34 -0.64 3.88
CA ARG A 87 0.68 0.69 4.40
C ARG A 87 -0.33 1.75 3.97
N PHE A 88 -1.20 1.38 3.03
CA PHE A 88 -2.27 2.23 2.55
C PHE A 88 -3.52 1.36 2.34
N VAL A 89 -4.62 1.72 2.99
CA VAL A 89 -5.92 1.09 2.74
C VAL A 89 -6.81 2.09 2.02
N TYR A 90 -7.24 1.72 0.81
CA TYR A 90 -8.07 2.57 -0.03
C TYR A 90 -9.51 2.06 -0.05
N VAL A 91 -10.43 2.87 0.47
CA VAL A 91 -11.87 2.61 0.41
C VAL A 91 -12.40 3.09 -0.94
N SER A 92 -12.46 2.15 -1.89
CA SER A 92 -12.99 2.37 -3.23
C SER A 92 -14.52 2.15 -3.25
N SER A 93 -15.04 1.42 -4.24
CA SER A 93 -16.45 1.03 -4.34
C SER A 93 -16.56 -0.21 -5.25
N ALA A 94 -17.48 -1.12 -4.92
CA ALA A 94 -17.88 -2.14 -5.88
C ALA A 94 -18.58 -1.47 -7.07
N GLY A 95 -18.31 -1.97 -8.27
CA GLY A 95 -18.85 -1.45 -9.52
C GLY A 95 -17.88 -0.56 -10.28
N VAL A 96 -16.70 -0.21 -9.76
CA VAL A 96 -15.78 0.73 -10.41
C VAL A 96 -15.30 0.31 -11.79
N THR A 97 -15.27 -1.00 -12.08
CA THR A 97 -14.87 -1.51 -13.41
C THR A 97 -16.05 -1.78 -14.33
N ARG A 98 -17.29 -1.74 -13.82
CA ARG A 98 -18.49 -2.16 -14.55
C ARG A 98 -19.00 -1.18 -15.61
N PRO A 99 -18.89 0.16 -15.46
CA PRO A 99 -19.35 1.09 -16.48
C PRO A 99 -18.75 0.82 -17.87
N ASP A 100 -17.48 0.40 -17.90
CA ASP A 100 -16.72 0.19 -19.14
C ASP A 100 -16.51 -1.31 -19.47
N ARG A 101 -17.06 -2.24 -18.66
CA ARG A 101 -16.84 -3.68 -18.85
C ARG A 101 -17.68 -4.20 -20.04
N PRO A 102 -17.05 -4.83 -21.07
CA PRO A 102 -17.79 -5.42 -22.17
C PRO A 102 -18.78 -6.50 -21.69
N GLY A 103 -19.97 -6.52 -22.29
CA GLY A 103 -20.98 -7.55 -22.01
C GLY A 103 -21.85 -7.34 -20.76
N ILE A 104 -21.69 -6.21 -20.04
CA ILE A 104 -22.58 -5.86 -18.93
C ILE A 104 -23.87 -5.19 -19.42
N ASP A 105 -25.03 -5.70 -18.97
CA ASP A 105 -26.32 -5.00 -19.11
C ASP A 105 -26.45 -3.92 -18.02
N LEU A 106 -26.15 -2.67 -18.36
CA LEU A 106 -26.20 -1.52 -17.44
C LEU A 106 -27.57 -1.31 -16.79
N ARG A 107 -28.66 -1.77 -17.42
CA ARG A 107 -30.02 -1.61 -16.85
C ARG A 107 -30.22 -2.46 -15.59
N LYS A 108 -29.47 -3.55 -15.47
CA LYS A 108 -29.49 -4.47 -14.32
C LYS A 108 -28.46 -4.12 -13.25
N GLN A 109 -27.66 -3.06 -13.47
CA GLN A 109 -26.62 -2.65 -12.53
C GLN A 109 -27.16 -1.69 -11.46
N PRO A 110 -26.49 -1.59 -10.30
CA PRO A 110 -26.83 -0.62 -9.27
C PRO A 110 -26.81 0.83 -9.80
N PRO A 111 -27.56 1.77 -9.17
CA PRO A 111 -27.62 3.15 -9.60
C PRO A 111 -26.26 3.82 -9.78
N ALA A 112 -25.29 3.55 -8.89
CA ALA A 112 -23.95 4.13 -9.00
C ALA A 112 -23.22 3.78 -10.30
N VAL A 113 -23.42 2.55 -10.81
CA VAL A 113 -22.82 2.10 -12.08
C VAL A 113 -23.60 2.67 -13.26
N ARG A 114 -24.92 2.59 -13.20
CA ARG A 114 -25.80 3.02 -14.30
C ARG A 114 -25.79 4.53 -14.51
N LEU A 115 -25.69 5.29 -13.42
CA LEU A 115 -25.74 6.74 -13.39
C LEU A 115 -24.35 7.36 -13.17
N ASN A 116 -23.28 6.64 -13.51
CA ASN A 116 -21.92 7.10 -13.21
C ASN A 116 -21.63 8.47 -13.85
N LYS A 117 -22.16 8.74 -15.05
CA LYS A 117 -22.00 10.03 -15.73
C LYS A 117 -22.74 11.16 -15.00
N GLU A 118 -23.96 10.89 -14.55
CA GLU A 118 -24.81 11.82 -13.79
C GLU A 118 -24.29 12.05 -12.36
N LEU A 119 -23.49 11.11 -11.84
CA LEU A 119 -22.76 11.20 -10.57
C LEU A 119 -21.32 11.70 -10.77
N ASP A 120 -21.11 12.57 -11.76
CA ASP A 120 -19.83 13.22 -12.08
C ASP A 120 -18.64 12.25 -12.19
N PHE A 121 -18.88 11.07 -12.75
CA PHE A 121 -17.89 10.02 -12.98
C PHE A 121 -17.18 9.53 -11.70
N VAL A 122 -17.89 9.54 -10.56
CA VAL A 122 -17.34 9.13 -9.26
C VAL A 122 -16.65 7.76 -9.28
N LEU A 123 -17.22 6.77 -9.98
CA LEU A 123 -16.63 5.44 -10.08
C LEU A 123 -15.37 5.44 -10.95
N THR A 124 -15.36 6.25 -12.00
CA THR A 124 -14.19 6.41 -12.88
C THR A 124 -13.03 7.02 -12.10
N PHE A 125 -13.27 8.02 -11.26
CA PHE A 125 -12.22 8.62 -10.43
C PHE A 125 -11.76 7.70 -9.29
N LYS A 126 -12.67 6.90 -8.72
CA LYS A 126 -12.28 5.85 -7.78
C LYS A 126 -11.37 4.81 -8.45
N LEU A 127 -11.71 4.36 -9.67
CA LEU A 127 -10.86 3.43 -10.41
C LEU A 127 -9.47 4.03 -10.71
N LYS A 128 -9.42 5.28 -11.19
CA LYS A 128 -8.14 5.98 -11.39
C LYS A 128 -7.30 6.08 -10.11
N GLY A 129 -7.96 6.31 -8.97
CA GLY A 129 -7.29 6.31 -7.66
C GLY A 129 -6.71 4.94 -7.29
N GLU A 130 -7.42 3.86 -7.61
CA GLU A 130 -6.89 2.50 -7.45
C GLU A 130 -5.69 2.24 -8.36
N ASP A 131 -5.74 2.66 -9.62
CA ASP A 131 -4.66 2.44 -10.59
C ASP A 131 -3.38 3.19 -10.18
N LEU A 132 -3.52 4.45 -9.76
CA LEU A 132 -2.39 5.21 -9.21
C LEU A 132 -1.79 4.54 -7.97
N LEU A 133 -2.61 3.98 -7.09
CA LEU A 133 -2.13 3.26 -5.91
C LEU A 133 -1.39 1.97 -6.30
N ARG A 134 -1.90 1.23 -7.29
CA ARG A 134 -1.23 0.03 -7.84
C ARG A 134 0.13 0.37 -8.43
N GLU A 135 0.21 1.46 -9.17
CA GLU A 135 1.44 1.94 -9.82
C GLU A 135 2.45 2.53 -8.82
N SER A 136 2.00 3.01 -7.65
CA SER A 136 2.86 3.67 -6.66
C SER A 136 3.94 2.77 -6.03
N GLY A 137 3.74 1.45 -6.04
CA GLY A 137 4.60 0.49 -5.33
C GLY A 137 4.47 0.54 -3.80
N ILE A 138 3.55 1.35 -3.24
CA ILE A 138 3.20 1.33 -1.82
C ILE A 138 2.39 0.06 -1.55
N PRO A 139 2.76 -0.80 -0.59
CA PRO A 139 1.95 -1.96 -0.23
C PRO A 139 0.57 -1.51 0.19
N TYR A 140 -0.47 -2.05 -0.46
CA TYR A 140 -1.83 -1.55 -0.29
C TYR A 140 -2.83 -2.66 -0.02
N ALA A 141 -4.02 -2.28 0.42
CA ALA A 141 -5.25 -3.04 0.25
C ALA A 141 -6.33 -2.11 -0.32
N ILE A 142 -7.02 -2.54 -1.37
CA ILE A 142 -8.16 -1.82 -1.94
C ILE A 142 -9.43 -2.57 -1.53
N VAL A 143 -10.28 -1.88 -0.76
CA VAL A 143 -11.58 -2.39 -0.31
C VAL A 143 -12.66 -1.76 -1.18
N ARG A 144 -13.42 -2.60 -1.90
CA ARG A 144 -14.55 -2.19 -2.75
C ARG A 144 -15.87 -2.57 -2.08
N PRO A 145 -16.37 -1.75 -1.14
CA PRO A 145 -17.63 -2.06 -0.49
C PRO A 145 -18.79 -2.03 -1.50
N CYS A 146 -19.75 -2.93 -1.30
CA CYS A 146 -21.07 -2.81 -1.90
C CYS A 146 -21.86 -1.64 -1.27
N ALA A 147 -23.17 -1.54 -1.53
CA ALA A 147 -23.96 -0.39 -1.08
C ALA A 147 -23.88 -0.19 0.45
N LEU A 148 -23.59 1.03 0.87
CA LEU A 148 -23.38 1.36 2.29
C LEU A 148 -24.70 1.61 3.01
N THR A 149 -24.83 1.07 4.22
CA THR A 149 -25.96 1.35 5.11
C THR A 149 -25.48 1.86 6.47
N GLU A 150 -26.40 2.49 7.21
CA GLU A 150 -26.23 2.85 8.64
C GLU A 150 -26.72 1.71 9.57
N GLU A 151 -26.94 0.52 9.00
CA GLU A 151 -27.27 -0.66 9.80
C GLU A 151 -26.04 -1.07 10.64
N PRO A 152 -26.24 -1.66 11.82
CA PRO A 152 -25.15 -2.08 12.68
C PRO A 152 -24.29 -3.16 12.02
N ALA A 153 -23.02 -3.25 12.41
CA ALA A 153 -22.18 -4.39 12.08
C ALA A 153 -22.69 -5.68 12.74
N GLY A 154 -22.27 -6.83 12.19
CA GLY A 154 -22.49 -8.14 12.79
C GLY A 154 -23.03 -9.19 11.82
N ALA A 155 -23.21 -8.84 10.55
CA ALA A 155 -23.54 -9.83 9.54
C ALA A 155 -22.29 -10.62 9.13
N ASP A 156 -22.50 -11.86 8.72
CA ASP A 156 -21.49 -12.57 7.94
C ASP A 156 -21.19 -11.83 6.64
N LEU A 157 -19.93 -11.90 6.22
CA LEU A 157 -19.42 -11.18 5.07
C LEU A 157 -19.02 -12.12 3.94
N ILE A 158 -19.31 -11.71 2.71
CA ILE A 158 -18.85 -12.36 1.49
C ILE A 158 -17.83 -11.45 0.83
N PHE A 159 -16.66 -12.01 0.53
CA PHE A 159 -15.58 -11.38 -0.20
C PHE A 159 -15.46 -12.00 -1.60
N ASP A 160 -15.14 -11.18 -2.60
CA ASP A 160 -14.84 -11.64 -3.95
C ASP A 160 -13.80 -10.74 -4.63
N GLN A 161 -13.32 -11.14 -5.80
CA GLN A 161 -12.43 -10.34 -6.64
C GLN A 161 -12.93 -10.32 -8.09
N GLY A 162 -12.78 -9.18 -8.75
CA GLY A 162 -13.13 -9.01 -10.16
C GLY A 162 -14.42 -8.24 -10.40
N ASP A 163 -14.96 -7.62 -9.36
CA ASP A 163 -16.12 -6.73 -9.40
C ASP A 163 -17.40 -7.43 -9.88
N ASN A 164 -17.72 -8.56 -9.24
CA ASN A 164 -18.79 -9.47 -9.64
C ASN A 164 -19.99 -9.51 -8.68
N ILE A 165 -19.83 -9.09 -7.41
CA ILE A 165 -20.91 -9.19 -6.42
C ILE A 165 -21.68 -7.87 -6.25
N THR A 166 -22.96 -7.96 -5.92
CA THR A 166 -23.79 -6.83 -5.48
C THR A 166 -24.45 -7.17 -4.16
N GLY A 167 -24.74 -6.13 -3.37
CA GLY A 167 -25.39 -6.26 -2.08
C GLY A 167 -25.32 -4.97 -1.29
N LYS A 168 -25.45 -5.09 0.03
CA LYS A 168 -25.24 -4.02 0.99
C LYS A 168 -24.24 -4.42 2.06
N MET A 169 -23.76 -3.47 2.83
CA MET A 169 -22.98 -3.71 4.04
C MET A 169 -22.97 -2.48 4.95
N SER A 170 -22.67 -2.69 6.23
CA SER A 170 -22.57 -1.63 7.21
C SER A 170 -21.31 -0.77 7.00
N ARG A 171 -21.40 0.53 7.29
CA ARG A 171 -20.22 1.40 7.43
C ARG A 171 -19.30 0.96 8.57
N GLU A 172 -19.86 0.41 9.64
CA GLU A 172 -19.09 -0.09 10.79
C GLU A 172 -18.22 -1.30 10.38
N GLU A 173 -18.75 -2.21 9.56
CA GLU A 173 -17.99 -3.36 9.03
C GLU A 173 -16.81 -2.91 8.17
N ILE A 174 -16.97 -1.86 7.36
CA ILE A 174 -15.87 -1.33 6.53
C ILE A 174 -14.76 -0.77 7.39
N ALA A 175 -15.11 -0.05 8.46
CA ALA A 175 -14.12 0.48 9.38
C ALA A 175 -13.29 -0.67 10.00
N LEU A 176 -13.96 -1.73 10.44
CA LEU A 176 -13.32 -2.93 10.99
C LEU A 176 -12.42 -3.63 9.95
N ILE A 177 -12.90 -3.80 8.71
CA ILE A 177 -12.13 -4.39 7.61
C ILE A 177 -10.89 -3.54 7.30
N CYS A 178 -11.01 -2.21 7.32
CA CYS A 178 -9.87 -1.33 7.04
C CYS A 178 -8.77 -1.46 8.09
N ILE A 179 -9.15 -1.55 9.37
CA ILE A 179 -8.20 -1.78 10.47
C ILE A 179 -7.56 -3.16 10.32
N ALA A 180 -8.37 -4.21 10.14
CA ALA A 180 -7.88 -5.58 9.99
C ALA A 180 -6.94 -5.72 8.78
N ALA A 181 -7.22 -5.02 7.68
CA ALA A 181 -6.39 -5.04 6.48
C ALA A 181 -4.96 -4.53 6.75
N LEU A 182 -4.80 -3.48 7.57
CA LEU A 182 -3.48 -2.93 7.92
C LEU A 182 -2.59 -3.93 8.68
N GLU A 183 -3.21 -4.89 9.37
CA GLU A 183 -2.51 -5.90 10.17
C GLU A 183 -2.39 -7.25 9.45
N THR A 184 -3.02 -7.41 8.29
CA THR A 184 -3.13 -8.69 7.59
C THR A 184 -2.15 -8.77 6.41
N PRO A 185 -1.08 -9.58 6.47
CA PRO A 185 -0.14 -9.73 5.35
C PRO A 185 -0.80 -10.24 4.07
N TYR A 186 -1.83 -11.09 4.20
CA TYR A 186 -2.57 -11.64 3.05
C TYR A 186 -3.38 -10.56 2.29
N ALA A 187 -3.71 -9.45 2.94
CA ALA A 187 -4.42 -8.33 2.31
C ALA A 187 -3.48 -7.46 1.45
N ARG A 188 -2.16 -7.68 1.53
CA ARG A 188 -1.17 -6.95 0.75
C ARG A 188 -1.39 -7.15 -0.75
N ASP A 189 -1.38 -6.03 -1.47
CA ASP A 189 -1.50 -5.94 -2.92
C ASP A 189 -2.79 -6.62 -3.42
N LYS A 190 -3.84 -6.64 -2.58
CA LYS A 190 -5.16 -7.17 -2.91
C LYS A 190 -6.15 -6.07 -3.18
N THR A 191 -6.95 -6.29 -4.21
CA THR A 191 -8.21 -5.58 -4.45
C THR A 191 -9.32 -6.59 -4.24
N PHE A 192 -10.28 -6.29 -3.38
CA PHE A 192 -11.42 -7.16 -3.14
C PHE A 192 -12.68 -6.35 -2.93
N GLU A 193 -13.80 -6.91 -3.34
CA GLU A 193 -15.12 -6.42 -2.99
C GLU A 193 -15.70 -7.20 -1.81
N VAL A 194 -16.61 -6.55 -1.09
CA VAL A 194 -17.22 -7.13 0.10
C VAL A 194 -18.69 -6.71 0.20
N LYS A 195 -19.51 -7.65 0.67
CA LYS A 195 -20.91 -7.43 1.03
C LYS A 195 -21.31 -8.24 2.26
N SER A 196 -22.39 -7.85 2.90
CA SER A 196 -23.12 -8.68 3.86
C SER A 196 -23.82 -9.85 3.15
N VAL A 197 -23.97 -10.97 3.85
CA VAL A 197 -24.89 -12.06 3.46
C VAL A 197 -26.36 -11.63 3.50
N VAL A 198 -26.69 -10.60 4.30
CA VAL A 198 -28.06 -10.14 4.51
C VAL A 198 -28.59 -9.48 3.23
N PRO A 199 -29.73 -9.93 2.69
CA PRO A 199 -30.34 -9.33 1.51
C PRO A 199 -30.67 -7.85 1.70
N PHE A 200 -30.65 -7.08 0.61
CA PHE A 200 -30.93 -5.64 0.66
C PHE A 200 -32.31 -5.32 1.30
N SER A 201 -33.29 -6.21 1.12
CA SER A 201 -34.67 -6.10 1.60
C SER A 201 -34.86 -6.35 3.10
N GLU A 202 -33.87 -6.89 3.79
CA GLU A 202 -34.00 -7.33 5.19
C GLU A 202 -33.07 -6.54 6.11
N PRO A 203 -33.49 -6.13 7.31
CA PRO A 203 -32.60 -5.41 8.23
C PRO A 203 -31.48 -6.32 8.73
N THR A 204 -30.26 -5.78 8.85
CA THR A 204 -29.15 -6.51 9.48
C THR A 204 -29.46 -6.73 10.97
N PRO A 205 -29.49 -7.98 11.45
CA PRO A 205 -29.75 -8.25 12.86
C PRO A 205 -28.61 -7.72 13.73
N ARG A 206 -28.95 -7.10 14.86
CA ARG A 206 -27.98 -6.80 15.92
C ARG A 206 -27.65 -8.09 16.65
N GLU A 207 -26.64 -8.83 16.21
CA GLU A 207 -26.01 -9.82 17.08
C GLU A 207 -25.11 -9.10 18.08
N GLY A 208 -25.28 -9.39 19.37
CA GLY A 208 -24.40 -8.88 20.42
C GLY A 208 -23.01 -9.46 20.26
N LEU A 209 -22.03 -8.64 19.83
CA LEU A 209 -20.58 -8.84 19.90
C LEU A 209 -20.14 -10.27 20.30
N GLN A 210 -20.16 -11.22 19.36
CA GLN A 210 -19.38 -12.45 19.47
C GLN A 210 -18.37 -12.52 18.33
N THR A 211 -17.20 -11.96 18.63
CA THR A 211 -15.85 -12.43 18.26
C THR A 211 -15.76 -13.45 17.10
N ALA A 212 -15.99 -12.99 15.86
CA ALA A 212 -15.78 -13.79 14.65
C ALA A 212 -14.59 -13.31 13.82
N PHE A 213 -13.51 -12.85 14.46
CA PHE A 213 -12.21 -12.67 13.79
C PHE A 213 -11.09 -13.15 14.69
N ILE A 214 -10.58 -14.34 14.36
CA ILE A 214 -9.28 -14.99 14.63
C ILE A 214 -9.58 -16.49 14.77
N SER A 215 -9.76 -17.17 13.64
CA SER A 215 -9.54 -18.63 13.48
C SER A 215 -10.19 -19.10 12.18
N LYS A 216 -9.50 -18.92 11.05
CA LYS A 216 -9.34 -20.01 10.07
C LYS A 216 -7.91 -19.94 9.55
N ARG A 217 -7.27 -21.11 9.63
CA ARG A 217 -5.85 -21.41 9.39
C ARG A 217 -5.44 -21.15 7.95
#